data_AF-A0A0F2LV04-F1
#
_entry.id   AF-A0A0F2LV04-F1
#
_cell.length_a   1.000
_cell.length_b   1.000
_cell.length_c   1.000
_cell.angle_alpha   90.00
_cell.angle_beta   90.00
_cell.angle_gamma   90.00
#
_symmetry.space_group_name_H-M   'P 1'
#
loop_
_entity.id
_entity.type
_entity.pdbx_description
1 polymer ?
#
loop_
_entity_poly.entity_id
_entity_poly.type
_entity_poly.pdbx_seq_one_letter_code
_entity_poly.pdbx_strand_id
1 'polypeptide(L)'
;MDRVQGVTFFFSGARLFGIHSHVSEGASALSTYEGIPTGCRRGMVWIYLPMPRSDQLLVLGVRAKSSSSPCVNILIRTRLAGDVVIGQHSPGGVKDRCLGRSAPITLICGESKVGFPVPHFGAYCQFSADARLPEPFPLATSYHSLIGSDAYFSWASLSGITSALTYYDSKTGFCRGILLQYDNGGARTLGQCRRQVDPAEEVYKTRMLCWRTEMYRSQRQRMVHRTQVRFQHDPQHEHDNKWKCHALEGVLHFWFTDEATFLVVIN
;
A
#
# COMPACT_ATOMS: atom_id res chain seq x y z
N MET A 1 -14.76 20.08 11.86
CA MET A 1 -13.71 19.70 10.88
C MET A 1 -13.86 18.22 10.62
N ASP A 2 -14.08 17.83 9.37
CA ASP A 2 -14.19 16.41 9.01
C ASP A 2 -12.84 15.72 9.20
N ARG A 3 -12.85 14.57 9.85
CA ARG A 3 -11.64 13.80 10.13
C ARG A 3 -11.23 13.02 8.89
N VAL A 4 -9.94 13.07 8.54
CA VAL A 4 -9.36 12.27 7.45
C VAL A 4 -9.53 10.78 7.74
N GLN A 5 -10.20 10.08 6.84
CA GLN A 5 -10.48 8.63 6.88
C GLN A 5 -9.37 7.81 6.22
N GLY A 6 -8.50 8.46 5.46
CA GLY A 6 -7.30 7.85 4.87
C GLY A 6 -6.64 8.78 3.86
N VAL A 7 -5.49 8.35 3.34
CA VAL A 7 -4.66 9.15 2.44
C VAL A 7 -4.20 8.29 1.27
N THR A 8 -4.40 8.74 0.04
CA THR A 8 -3.84 8.09 -1.15
C THR A 8 -2.57 8.80 -1.59
N PHE A 9 -1.51 8.02 -1.82
CA PHE A 9 -0.24 8.48 -2.37
C PHE A 9 -0.08 8.00 -3.81
N PHE A 10 0.35 8.90 -4.70
CA PHE A 10 0.56 8.62 -6.12
C PHE A 10 2.04 8.55 -6.43
N PHE A 11 2.53 7.36 -6.77
CA PHE A 11 3.94 7.14 -7.11
C PHE A 11 4.12 6.80 -8.59
N SER A 12 5.19 7.31 -9.20
CA SER A 12 5.73 6.80 -10.45
C SER A 12 7.22 6.52 -10.26
N GLY A 13 7.58 5.23 -10.28
CA GLY A 13 8.84 4.75 -9.71
C GLY A 13 9.03 5.20 -8.26
N ALA A 14 10.26 5.54 -7.85
CA ALA A 14 10.55 5.93 -6.48
C ALA A 14 10.16 7.38 -6.11
N ARG A 15 9.31 8.04 -6.92
CA ARG A 15 8.95 9.46 -6.79
C ARG A 15 7.47 9.64 -6.50
N LEU A 16 7.15 10.48 -5.52
CA LEU A 16 5.79 10.88 -5.14
C LEU A 16 5.32 12.04 -6.01
N PHE A 17 4.18 11.91 -6.67
CA PHE A 17 3.62 12.92 -7.59
C PHE A 17 2.36 13.61 -7.03
N GLY A 18 1.70 13.00 -6.06
CA GLY A 18 0.48 13.55 -5.48
C GLY A 18 0.10 12.86 -4.19
N ILE A 19 -0.73 13.56 -3.41
CA ILE A 19 -1.31 13.07 -2.16
C ILE A 19 -2.76 13.54 -2.13
N HIS A 20 -3.67 12.65 -1.74
CA HIS A 20 -5.09 12.94 -1.63
C HIS A 20 -5.62 12.52 -0.27
N SER A 21 -6.26 13.44 0.45
CA SER A 21 -6.89 13.17 1.73
C SER A 21 -8.36 12.79 1.52
N HIS A 22 -8.76 11.60 1.99
CA HIS A 22 -10.15 11.17 1.97
C HIS A 22 -10.86 11.66 3.23
N VAL A 23 -11.72 12.66 3.11
CA VAL A 23 -12.48 13.23 4.24
C VAL A 23 -13.93 12.71 4.34
N SER A 24 -14.43 12.09 3.26
CA SER A 24 -15.76 11.48 3.22
C SER A 24 -15.71 10.07 2.62
N GLU A 25 -16.70 9.24 2.95
CA GLU A 25 -16.71 7.81 2.55
C GLU A 25 -16.79 7.61 1.03
N GLY A 26 -17.46 8.54 0.34
CA GLY A 26 -17.60 8.56 -1.12
C GLY A 26 -16.49 9.31 -1.87
N ALA A 27 -15.51 9.91 -1.18
CA ALA A 27 -14.43 10.64 -1.84
C ALA A 27 -13.49 9.67 -2.58
N SER A 28 -13.34 9.88 -3.88
CA SER A 28 -12.34 9.23 -4.72
C SER A 28 -11.11 10.14 -4.90
N ALA A 29 -9.95 9.53 -5.10
CA ALA A 29 -8.72 10.28 -5.42
C ALA A 29 -8.57 10.53 -6.94
N LEU A 30 -9.63 10.30 -7.72
CA LEU A 30 -9.58 10.34 -9.19
C LEU A 30 -9.27 11.74 -9.74
N SER A 31 -9.85 12.79 -9.15
CA SER A 31 -9.58 14.17 -9.57
C SER A 31 -8.10 14.55 -9.37
N THR A 32 -7.48 14.11 -8.27
CA THR A 32 -6.05 14.31 -8.03
C THR A 32 -5.20 13.59 -9.08
N TYR A 33 -5.58 12.37 -9.46
CA TYR A 33 -4.92 11.64 -10.55
C TYR A 33 -5.08 12.32 -11.91
N GLU A 34 -6.28 12.81 -12.21
CA GLU A 34 -6.59 13.52 -13.45
C GLU A 34 -5.92 14.89 -13.55
N GLY A 35 -5.48 15.47 -12.43
CA GLY A 35 -4.63 16.66 -12.41
C GLY A 35 -3.16 16.38 -12.76
N ILE A 36 -2.69 15.14 -12.62
CA ILE A 36 -1.29 14.77 -12.93
C ILE A 36 -1.11 14.67 -14.47
N PRO A 37 -0.06 15.21 -15.10
CA PRO A 37 0.11 15.09 -16.56
C PRO A 37 0.15 13.66 -17.06
N THR A 38 -0.42 13.41 -18.24
CA THR A 38 -0.55 12.07 -18.85
C THR A 38 0.78 11.33 -18.95
N GLY A 39 1.87 12.03 -19.28
CA GLY A 39 3.22 11.46 -19.31
C GLY A 39 3.71 10.91 -17.97
N CYS A 40 3.27 11.49 -16.86
CA CYS A 40 3.60 11.04 -15.50
C CYS A 40 2.68 9.90 -15.00
N ARG A 41 1.51 9.70 -15.64
CA ARG A 41 0.56 8.65 -15.27
C ARG A 41 1.01 7.26 -15.70
N ARG A 42 1.90 7.16 -16.69
CA ARG A 42 2.43 5.87 -17.13
C ARG A 42 3.22 5.22 -15.99
N GLY A 43 2.88 3.99 -15.62
CA GLY A 43 3.55 3.32 -14.50
C GLY A 43 3.06 3.77 -13.11
N MET A 44 2.02 4.59 -13.03
CA MET A 44 1.60 5.18 -11.75
C MET A 44 0.91 4.15 -10.86
N VAL A 45 1.38 4.09 -9.62
CA VAL A 45 0.90 3.23 -8.55
C VAL A 45 0.23 4.08 -7.47
N TRP A 46 -0.97 3.65 -7.06
CA TRP A 46 -1.76 4.33 -6.03
C TRP A 46 -1.70 3.51 -4.76
N ILE A 47 -1.26 4.10 -3.65
CA ILE A 47 -1.20 3.40 -2.37
C ILE A 47 -2.07 4.16 -1.38
N TYR A 48 -3.18 3.55 -1.00
CA TYR A 48 -4.10 4.09 -0.01
C TYR A 48 -3.68 3.64 1.39
N LEU A 49 -3.51 4.58 2.30
CA LEU A 49 -3.33 4.35 3.74
C LEU A 49 -4.68 4.56 4.43
N PRO A 50 -5.30 3.52 5.00
CA PRO A 50 -6.51 3.68 5.79
C PRO A 50 -6.18 4.36 7.13
N MET A 51 -7.07 5.24 7.59
CA MET A 51 -6.99 5.88 8.91
C MET A 51 -8.32 5.68 9.65
N PRO A 52 -8.55 4.50 10.25
CA PRO A 52 -9.75 4.23 11.04
C PRO A 52 -9.92 5.26 12.17
N ARG A 53 -11.18 5.51 12.57
CA ARG A 53 -11.48 6.48 13.64
C ARG A 53 -10.87 6.10 14.99
N SER A 54 -10.69 4.81 15.24
CA SER A 54 -10.05 4.28 16.45
C SER A 54 -8.52 4.34 16.40
N ASP A 55 -7.92 4.57 15.23
CA ASP A 55 -6.47 4.53 15.05
C ASP A 55 -5.83 5.93 15.16
N GLN A 56 -4.54 5.94 15.44
CA GLN A 56 -3.75 7.15 15.63
C GLN A 56 -2.38 7.01 14.99
N LEU A 57 -1.98 8.02 14.21
CA LEU A 57 -0.63 8.14 13.67
C LEU A 57 0.35 8.46 14.79
N LEU A 58 1.33 7.59 15.02
CA LEU A 58 2.32 7.69 16.09
C LEU A 58 3.68 8.18 15.60
N VAL A 59 4.06 7.76 14.40
CA VAL A 59 5.35 8.10 13.78
C VAL A 59 5.16 8.33 12.29
N LEU A 60 5.80 9.38 11.79
CA LEU A 60 5.96 9.64 10.36
C LEU A 60 7.45 9.80 10.06
N GLY A 61 7.92 9.13 9.03
CA GLY A 61 9.31 9.17 8.59
C GLY A 61 9.44 9.01 7.09
N VAL A 62 10.68 9.12 6.62
CA VAL A 62 11.06 8.83 5.25
C VAL A 62 12.29 7.95 5.21
N ARG A 63 12.37 7.11 4.18
CA ARG A 63 13.49 6.23 3.88
C ARG A 63 14.08 6.58 2.54
N ALA A 64 15.39 6.80 2.50
CA ALA A 64 16.12 7.12 1.27
C ALA A 64 17.39 6.32 1.06
N LYS A 65 17.77 6.13 -0.22
CA LYS A 65 19.08 5.55 -0.57
C LYS A 65 20.21 6.55 -0.28
N SER A 66 21.34 6.02 0.16
CA SER A 66 22.52 6.82 0.57
C SER A 66 23.22 7.56 -0.58
N SER A 67 22.92 7.28 -1.85
CA SER A 67 23.52 7.92 -3.04
C SER A 67 22.55 8.90 -3.73
N SER A 68 22.86 10.20 -3.65
CA SER A 68 22.53 11.34 -4.54
C SER A 68 21.19 11.47 -5.33
N SER A 69 20.06 10.84 -4.93
CA SER A 69 18.61 11.23 -5.17
C SER A 69 17.73 10.13 -5.81
N PRO A 70 16.42 10.06 -5.51
CA PRO A 70 15.93 9.60 -4.22
C PRO A 70 15.09 8.34 -4.39
N CYS A 71 15.28 7.37 -3.49
CA CYS A 71 14.12 6.59 -3.04
C CYS A 71 13.50 7.39 -1.91
N VAL A 72 12.19 7.57 -1.91
CA VAL A 72 11.45 8.09 -0.75
C VAL A 72 10.39 7.05 -0.46
N ASN A 73 10.66 6.10 0.44
CA ASN A 73 9.54 5.43 1.08
C ASN A 73 9.03 6.34 2.20
N ILE A 74 7.72 6.39 2.34
CA ILE A 74 7.08 7.02 3.48
C ILE A 74 6.92 5.92 4.54
N LEU A 75 7.42 6.20 5.75
CA LEU A 75 7.36 5.31 6.90
C LEU A 75 6.27 5.81 7.84
N ILE A 76 5.28 4.98 8.13
CA ILE A 76 4.10 5.36 8.91
C ILE A 76 3.89 4.31 9.98
N ARG A 77 3.87 4.72 11.25
CA ARG A 77 3.43 3.86 12.35
C ARG A 77 2.08 4.32 12.84
N THR A 78 1.09 3.45 12.81
CA THR A 78 -0.16 3.68 13.52
C THR A 78 -0.25 2.81 14.77
N ARG A 79 -1.16 3.15 15.69
CA ARG A 79 -1.34 2.42 16.94
C ARG A 79 -1.87 1.01 16.69
N LEU A 80 -2.83 0.86 15.78
CA LEU A 80 -3.55 -0.41 15.59
C LEU A 80 -2.99 -1.27 14.45
N ALA A 81 -2.48 -0.66 13.37
CA ALA A 81 -1.93 -1.38 12.22
C ALA A 81 -0.39 -1.54 12.28
N GLY A 82 0.26 -0.87 13.24
CA GLY A 82 1.71 -0.90 13.40
C GLY A 82 2.43 -0.25 12.24
N ASP A 83 3.47 -0.92 11.75
CA ASP A 83 4.43 -0.37 10.80
C ASP A 83 3.99 -0.52 9.33
N VAL A 84 3.84 0.58 8.60
CA VAL A 84 3.58 0.62 7.15
C VAL A 84 4.72 1.32 6.41
N VAL A 85 5.21 0.70 5.34
CA VAL A 85 6.17 1.30 4.41
C VAL A 85 5.49 1.48 3.06
N ILE A 86 5.43 2.72 2.60
CA ILE A 86 4.77 3.11 1.35
C ILE A 86 5.82 3.54 0.34
N GLY A 87 5.80 2.97 -0.87
CA GLY A 87 6.67 3.34 -1.97
C GLY A 87 7.36 2.14 -2.60
N GLN A 88 8.20 2.39 -3.59
CA GLN A 88 8.86 1.35 -4.36
C GLN A 88 9.81 0.53 -3.49
N HIS A 89 9.81 -0.80 -3.64
CA HIS A 89 10.76 -1.67 -2.96
C HIS A 89 12.17 -1.39 -3.46
N SER A 90 13.14 -1.30 -2.55
CA SER A 90 14.52 -0.98 -2.88
C SER A 90 15.46 -1.85 -2.05
N PRO A 91 16.11 -2.85 -2.67
CA PRO A 91 17.14 -3.62 -1.98
C PRO A 91 18.38 -2.74 -1.74
N GLY A 92 19.07 -2.99 -0.63
CA GLY A 92 20.36 -2.38 -0.28
C GLY A 92 20.33 -1.42 0.92
N GLY A 93 21.42 -0.69 1.12
CA GLY A 93 21.58 0.24 2.23
C GLY A 93 20.62 1.42 2.14
N VAL A 94 19.76 1.54 3.15
CA VAL A 94 18.77 2.61 3.30
C VAL A 94 19.10 3.48 4.51
N LYS A 95 18.70 4.75 4.44
CA LYS A 95 18.81 5.70 5.54
C LYS A 95 17.43 6.24 5.86
N ASP A 96 17.03 6.04 7.10
CA ASP A 96 15.73 6.50 7.55
C ASP A 96 15.85 7.80 8.35
N ARG A 97 14.81 8.63 8.27
CA ARG A 97 14.72 9.91 8.96
C ARG A 97 13.33 10.04 9.58
N CYS A 98 13.29 10.35 10.87
CA CYS A 98 12.03 10.69 11.53
C CYS A 98 11.61 12.11 11.11
N LEU A 99 10.36 12.27 10.67
CA LEU A 99 9.78 13.57 10.37
C LEU A 99 8.90 14.06 11.51
N GLY A 100 8.20 13.16 12.20
CA GLY A 100 7.34 13.50 13.32
C GLY A 100 7.07 12.31 14.20
N ARG A 101 6.91 12.57 15.50
CA ARG A 101 6.62 11.58 16.53
C ARG A 101 5.67 12.17 17.56
N SER A 102 4.93 11.29 18.23
CA SER A 102 3.95 11.64 19.25
C SER A 102 2.77 12.42 18.67
N ALA A 103 1.60 11.80 18.73
CA ALA A 103 0.38 12.41 18.23
C ALA A 103 0.00 13.68 19.03
N PRO A 104 -0.67 14.67 18.41
CA PRO A 104 -1.07 14.68 17.01
C PRO A 104 0.11 15.00 16.06
N ILE A 105 0.13 14.32 14.91
CA ILE A 105 1.07 14.60 13.81
C ILE A 105 0.27 15.20 12.66
N THR A 106 0.68 16.39 12.22
CA THR A 106 0.16 17.04 11.01
C THR A 106 1.09 16.76 9.84
N LEU A 107 0.57 16.14 8.79
CA LEU A 107 1.28 15.94 7.52
C LEU A 107 1.44 17.28 6.79
N ILE A 108 2.66 17.62 6.38
CA ILE A 108 2.94 18.81 5.58
C ILE A 108 3.44 18.36 4.21
N CYS A 109 2.76 18.80 3.16
CA CYS A 109 3.10 18.45 1.79
C CYS A 109 3.20 19.72 0.95
N GLY A 110 4.33 19.89 0.27
CA GLY A 110 4.50 20.98 -0.67
C GLY A 110 3.63 20.77 -1.90
N GLU A 111 3.01 21.84 -2.39
CA GLU A 111 2.33 21.80 -3.68
C GLU A 111 3.30 21.43 -4.79
N SER A 112 2.91 20.47 -5.63
CA SER A 112 3.72 20.07 -6.76
C SER A 112 3.47 20.99 -7.95
N LYS A 113 4.55 21.37 -8.66
CA LYS A 113 4.42 21.99 -9.98
C LYS A 113 3.91 20.93 -10.97
N VAL A 114 3.12 21.36 -11.95
CA VAL A 114 2.56 20.48 -12.98
C VAL A 114 3.68 19.63 -13.62
N GLY A 115 3.57 18.30 -13.48
CA GLY A 115 4.52 17.34 -14.05
C GLY A 115 5.76 17.05 -13.22
N PHE A 116 5.92 17.69 -12.05
CA PHE A 116 7.04 17.44 -11.14
C PHE A 116 6.61 16.57 -9.95
N PRO A 117 7.56 15.89 -9.30
CA PRO A 117 7.31 15.25 -8.01
C PRO A 117 7.00 16.26 -6.90
N VAL A 118 6.31 15.81 -5.86
CA VAL A 118 6.09 16.55 -4.61
C VAL A 118 7.45 17.00 -4.05
N PRO A 119 7.70 18.31 -3.95
CA PRO A 119 9.04 18.82 -3.64
C PRO A 119 9.40 18.71 -2.15
N HIS A 120 8.39 18.74 -1.28
CA HIS A 120 8.56 18.71 0.17
C HIS A 120 7.54 17.77 0.80
N PHE A 121 8.03 16.91 1.69
CA PHE A 121 7.21 16.02 2.51
C PHE A 121 7.75 16.08 3.94
N GLY A 122 6.90 16.50 4.88
CA GLY A 122 7.28 16.83 6.24
C GLY A 122 6.18 16.54 7.24
N ALA A 123 6.47 16.82 8.50
CA ALA A 123 5.52 16.69 9.58
C ALA A 123 5.66 17.85 10.58
N TYR A 124 4.57 18.18 11.25
CA TYR A 124 4.55 19.02 12.43
C TYR A 124 4.00 18.25 13.62
N CYS A 125 4.66 18.33 14.77
CA CYS A 125 4.26 17.70 16.03
C CYS A 125 4.74 18.57 17.21
N GLN A 126 4.08 18.48 18.37
CA GLN A 126 4.32 19.38 19.50
C GLN A 126 5.65 19.13 20.25
N PHE A 127 6.24 17.94 20.14
CA PHE A 127 7.45 17.57 20.90
C PHE A 127 8.51 16.91 20.00
N SER A 128 9.62 17.62 19.77
CA SER A 128 10.82 17.08 19.13
C SER A 128 11.97 17.03 20.14
N ALA A 129 12.33 15.83 20.60
CA ALA A 129 13.57 15.68 21.38
C ALA A 129 14.46 14.55 20.86
N ASP A 130 14.17 13.98 19.68
CA ASP A 130 15.11 13.05 19.02
C ASP A 130 14.73 12.87 17.55
N ALA A 131 15.73 12.97 16.65
CA ALA A 131 15.55 12.87 15.19
C ALA A 131 15.60 11.42 14.67
N ARG A 132 15.91 10.47 15.55
CA ARG A 132 15.95 9.04 15.20
C ARG A 132 14.53 8.51 15.13
N LEU A 133 14.27 7.69 14.12
CA LEU A 133 13.09 6.85 14.17
C LEU A 133 13.25 5.94 15.38
N PRO A 134 12.18 5.68 16.14
CA PRO A 134 12.26 4.56 17.07
C PRO A 134 12.65 3.30 16.25
N GLU A 135 13.23 2.27 16.86
CA GLU A 135 13.54 0.98 16.20
C GLU A 135 12.32 0.04 16.25
N PRO A 136 11.20 0.41 15.63
CA PRO A 136 10.67 0.42 14.27
C PRO A 136 11.48 0.12 13.02
N PHE A 137 10.68 -0.18 11.97
CA PHE A 137 10.98 -0.17 10.54
C PHE A 137 12.44 -0.49 10.18
N PRO A 138 12.80 -1.75 10.05
CA PRO A 138 13.36 -2.11 8.75
C PRO A 138 12.86 -3.47 8.27
N LEU A 139 12.10 -3.47 7.18
CA LEU A 139 12.12 -4.61 6.27
C LEU A 139 12.72 -4.15 4.95
N ALA A 140 14.05 -4.23 4.89
CA ALA A 140 14.82 -4.31 3.67
C ALA A 140 15.13 -5.79 3.44
N THR A 141 14.09 -6.54 3.07
CA THR A 141 14.20 -7.97 2.78
C THR A 141 15.25 -8.21 1.70
N SER A 142 16.12 -9.20 1.90
CA SER A 142 17.05 -9.70 0.86
C SER A 142 16.32 -10.41 -0.29
N TYR A 143 15.01 -10.61 -0.18
CA TYR A 143 14.18 -11.15 -1.24
C TYR A 143 14.24 -10.23 -2.47
N HIS A 144 14.79 -10.76 -3.56
CA HIS A 144 14.61 -10.16 -4.87
C HIS A 144 13.11 -10.09 -5.18
N SER A 145 12.67 -8.94 -5.69
CA SER A 145 11.30 -8.80 -6.15
C SER A 145 10.97 -9.91 -7.16
N LEU A 146 9.86 -10.60 -6.92
CA LEU A 146 9.41 -11.70 -7.77
C LEU A 146 8.82 -11.23 -9.10
N ILE A 147 8.61 -9.91 -9.28
CA ILE A 147 7.95 -9.34 -10.46
C ILE A 147 8.73 -8.20 -11.13
N GLY A 148 10.00 -7.98 -10.72
CA GLY A 148 10.90 -7.01 -11.36
C GLY A 148 11.46 -5.95 -10.41
N SER A 149 12.52 -5.27 -10.85
CA SER A 149 13.26 -4.27 -10.06
C SER A 149 12.46 -3.02 -9.71
N ASP A 150 11.34 -2.78 -10.39
CA ASP A 150 10.47 -1.62 -10.22
C ASP A 150 9.25 -1.89 -9.31
N ALA A 151 9.19 -3.06 -8.67
CA ALA A 151 8.08 -3.46 -7.83
C ALA A 151 7.94 -2.65 -6.54
N TYR A 152 6.71 -2.55 -6.08
CA TYR A 152 6.32 -2.10 -4.75
C TYR A 152 6.06 -3.33 -3.89
N PHE A 153 6.22 -3.15 -2.59
CA PHE A 153 6.04 -4.21 -1.61
C PHE A 153 5.19 -3.73 -0.46
N SER A 154 4.26 -4.58 -0.04
CA SER A 154 3.42 -4.39 1.13
C SER A 154 3.23 -5.73 1.83
N TRP A 155 3.00 -5.70 3.13
CA TRP A 155 2.77 -6.90 3.92
C TRP A 155 1.70 -6.67 4.98
N ALA A 156 1.05 -7.75 5.41
CA ALA A 156 0.03 -7.70 6.44
C ALA A 156 -0.05 -9.03 7.19
N SER A 157 -0.37 -8.97 8.48
CA SER A 157 -0.74 -10.17 9.24
C SER A 157 -2.05 -10.71 8.68
N LEU A 158 -2.17 -12.03 8.54
CA LEU A 158 -3.45 -12.67 8.24
C LEU A 158 -4.27 -12.95 9.51
N SER A 159 -3.62 -13.00 10.67
CA SER A 159 -4.31 -13.17 11.95
C SER A 159 -5.13 -11.93 12.33
N GLY A 160 -6.33 -12.17 12.87
CA GLY A 160 -7.23 -11.13 13.38
C GLY A 160 -8.06 -10.41 12.32
N ILE A 161 -8.05 -10.86 11.05
CA ILE A 161 -8.87 -10.26 9.98
C ILE A 161 -10.37 -10.50 10.26
N THR A 162 -11.17 -9.44 10.22
CA THR A 162 -12.63 -9.47 10.36
C THR A 162 -13.34 -9.31 9.03
N SER A 163 -12.80 -8.50 8.11
CA SER A 163 -13.26 -8.39 6.74
C SER A 163 -12.11 -8.08 5.78
N ALA A 164 -12.32 -8.43 4.51
CA ALA A 164 -11.40 -8.11 3.43
C ALA A 164 -12.17 -7.53 2.26
N LEU A 165 -11.72 -6.37 1.77
CA LEU A 165 -12.22 -5.71 0.58
C LEU A 165 -11.16 -5.81 -0.52
N THR A 166 -11.44 -6.59 -1.56
CA THR A 166 -10.49 -6.82 -2.66
C THR A 166 -10.86 -5.96 -3.85
N TYR A 167 -9.88 -5.21 -4.38
CA TYR A 167 -10.00 -4.36 -5.55
C TYR A 167 -9.49 -5.10 -6.78
N TYR A 168 -10.19 -4.99 -7.90
CA TYR A 168 -9.85 -5.70 -9.13
C TYR A 168 -9.75 -4.76 -10.33
N ASP A 169 -8.92 -5.14 -11.30
CA ASP A 169 -8.92 -4.50 -12.60
C ASP A 169 -10.18 -4.89 -13.38
N SER A 170 -11.01 -3.92 -13.78
CA SER A 170 -12.28 -4.17 -14.45
C SER A 170 -12.15 -4.90 -15.79
N LYS A 171 -11.00 -4.77 -16.48
CA LYS A 171 -10.79 -5.39 -17.79
C LYS A 171 -10.32 -6.83 -17.70
N THR A 172 -9.59 -7.16 -16.64
CA THR A 172 -8.84 -8.42 -16.56
C THR A 172 -9.24 -9.27 -15.35
N GLY A 173 -9.97 -8.72 -14.39
CA GLY A 173 -10.42 -9.41 -13.18
C GLY A 173 -9.31 -9.77 -12.21
N PHE A 174 -8.09 -9.24 -12.40
CA PHE A 174 -6.96 -9.50 -11.50
C PHE A 174 -6.95 -8.53 -10.32
N CYS A 175 -6.46 -9.01 -9.18
CA CYS A 175 -6.35 -8.24 -7.96
C CYS A 175 -5.37 -7.07 -8.15
N ARG A 176 -5.85 -5.86 -7.84
CA ARG A 176 -5.06 -4.64 -7.76
C ARG A 176 -4.57 -4.39 -6.34
N GLY A 177 -5.44 -4.61 -5.35
CA GLY A 177 -5.11 -4.42 -3.95
C GLY A 177 -6.16 -5.02 -3.02
N ILE A 178 -5.83 -5.06 -1.73
CA ILE A 178 -6.66 -5.65 -0.67
C ILE A 178 -6.65 -4.68 0.51
N LEU A 179 -7.82 -4.31 1.02
CA LEU A 179 -8.00 -3.63 2.29
C LEU A 179 -8.48 -4.64 3.34
N LEU A 180 -7.69 -4.84 4.38
CA LEU A 180 -7.97 -5.72 5.51
C LEU A 180 -8.43 -4.90 6.70
N GLN A 181 -9.52 -5.31 7.33
CA GLN A 181 -9.97 -4.80 8.64
C GLN A 181 -9.69 -5.85 9.71
N TYR A 182 -9.28 -5.40 10.89
CA TYR A 182 -8.90 -6.28 12.01
C TYR A 182 -9.87 -6.16 13.18
N ASP A 183 -9.90 -7.18 14.03
CA ASP A 183 -10.69 -7.23 15.27
C ASP A 183 -10.36 -6.12 16.27
N ASN A 184 -9.10 -5.67 16.30
CA ASN A 184 -8.64 -4.55 17.10
C ASN A 184 -9.11 -3.18 16.57
N GLY A 185 -9.87 -3.15 15.47
CA GLY A 185 -10.36 -1.94 14.80
C GLY A 185 -9.33 -1.24 13.90
N GLY A 186 -8.13 -1.81 13.75
CA GLY A 186 -7.12 -1.37 12.80
C GLY A 186 -7.47 -1.77 11.37
N ALA A 187 -6.77 -1.19 10.41
CA ALA A 187 -6.91 -1.54 9.00
C ALA A 187 -5.57 -1.47 8.28
N ARG A 188 -5.39 -2.31 7.25
CA ARG A 188 -4.15 -2.38 6.47
C ARG A 188 -4.44 -2.64 5.00
N THR A 189 -3.70 -1.97 4.14
CA THR A 189 -3.81 -2.13 2.69
C THR A 189 -2.59 -2.86 2.13
N LEU A 190 -2.84 -3.62 1.09
CA LEU A 190 -1.85 -4.31 0.27
C LEU A 190 -2.10 -3.92 -1.19
N GLY A 191 -1.04 -3.61 -1.94
CA GLY A 191 -1.18 -3.24 -3.34
C GLY A 191 -1.88 -1.90 -3.57
N GLN A 192 -2.65 -1.84 -4.67
CA GLN A 192 -3.35 -0.65 -5.15
C GLN A 192 -4.84 -0.68 -4.80
N CYS A 193 -5.20 -0.09 -3.68
CA CYS A 193 -6.59 0.10 -3.26
C CYS A 193 -7.13 1.45 -3.76
N ARG A 194 -7.63 1.51 -5.01
CA ARG A 194 -8.17 2.75 -5.60
C ARG A 194 -9.65 2.93 -5.23
N ARG A 195 -9.90 3.45 -4.03
CA ARG A 195 -11.25 3.66 -3.48
C ARG A 195 -12.13 4.45 -4.44
N GLN A 196 -13.37 3.96 -4.63
CA GLN A 196 -14.39 4.57 -5.49
C GLN A 196 -13.93 4.73 -6.97
N VAL A 197 -12.94 3.94 -7.41
CA VAL A 197 -12.43 3.94 -8.79
C VAL A 197 -12.45 2.52 -9.35
N ASP A 198 -11.77 1.58 -8.68
CA ASP A 198 -11.75 0.19 -9.11
C ASP A 198 -12.94 -0.58 -8.51
N PRO A 199 -13.55 -1.53 -9.24
CA PRO A 199 -14.52 -2.47 -8.67
C PRO A 199 -13.92 -3.20 -7.47
N ALA A 200 -14.73 -3.41 -6.43
CA ALA A 200 -14.30 -4.08 -5.23
C ALA A 200 -15.38 -5.00 -4.65
N GLU A 201 -14.94 -6.07 -4.00
CA GLU A 201 -15.80 -7.06 -3.35
C GLU A 201 -15.40 -7.20 -1.88
N GLU A 202 -16.37 -7.03 -0.97
CA GLU A 202 -16.16 -7.17 0.46
C GLU A 202 -16.65 -8.52 0.95
N VAL A 203 -15.82 -9.21 1.73
CA VAL A 203 -16.17 -10.46 2.39
C VAL A 203 -15.99 -10.29 3.89
N TYR A 204 -17.09 -10.47 4.63
CA TYR A 204 -17.11 -10.44 6.09
C TYR A 204 -16.85 -11.81 6.68
N LYS A 205 -16.27 -11.84 7.89
CA LYS A 205 -15.97 -13.08 8.65
C LYS A 205 -15.20 -14.09 7.80
N THR A 206 -14.27 -13.62 6.98
CA THR A 206 -13.46 -14.49 6.14
C THR A 206 -12.61 -15.44 7.00
N ARG A 207 -12.41 -16.66 6.51
CA ARG A 207 -11.60 -17.71 7.14
C ARG A 207 -10.48 -18.22 6.24
N MET A 208 -10.60 -17.99 4.93
CA MET A 208 -9.67 -18.47 3.93
C MET A 208 -9.28 -17.36 2.97
N LEU A 209 -7.99 -17.31 2.64
CA LEU A 209 -7.44 -16.57 1.52
C LEU A 209 -7.14 -17.55 0.38
N CYS A 210 -7.73 -17.31 -0.78
CA CYS A 210 -7.55 -18.13 -1.97
C CYS A 210 -6.97 -17.29 -3.10
N TRP A 211 -5.97 -17.81 -3.80
CA TRP A 211 -5.39 -17.11 -4.95
C TRP A 211 -4.90 -18.07 -6.01
N ARG A 212 -4.85 -17.57 -7.25
CA ARG A 212 -4.10 -18.18 -8.34
C ARG A 212 -3.32 -17.12 -9.07
N THR A 213 -2.12 -17.49 -9.51
CA THR A 213 -1.21 -16.59 -10.23
C THR A 213 -0.94 -17.17 -11.61
N GLU A 214 -1.07 -16.31 -12.61
CA GLU A 214 -0.88 -16.66 -14.01
C GLU A 214 0.06 -15.65 -14.67
N MET A 215 0.79 -16.11 -15.70
CA MET A 215 1.69 -15.27 -16.47
C MET A 215 1.00 -14.78 -17.74
N TYR A 216 1.07 -13.48 -17.99
CA TYR A 216 0.45 -12.82 -19.14
C TYR A 216 1.45 -11.96 -19.88
N ARG A 217 1.25 -11.81 -21.19
CA ARG A 217 1.98 -10.84 -21.99
C ARG A 217 1.29 -9.48 -21.84
N SER A 218 1.97 -8.52 -21.23
CA SER A 218 1.43 -7.17 -21.01
C SER A 218 1.36 -6.38 -22.31
N GLN A 219 0.66 -5.23 -22.27
CA GLN A 219 0.61 -4.30 -23.41
C GLN A 219 2.00 -3.82 -23.83
N ARG A 220 2.97 -3.82 -22.91
CA ARG A 220 4.38 -3.48 -23.17
C ARG A 220 5.19 -4.67 -23.66
N GLN A 221 4.55 -5.75 -24.09
CA GLN A 221 5.18 -6.99 -24.57
C GLN A 221 6.08 -7.67 -23.53
N ARG A 222 5.85 -7.41 -22.23
CA ARG A 222 6.58 -8.03 -21.12
C ARG A 222 5.76 -9.17 -20.52
N MET A 223 6.41 -10.26 -20.14
CA MET A 223 5.76 -11.29 -19.34
C MET A 223 5.59 -10.77 -17.91
N VAL A 224 4.35 -10.75 -17.42
CA VAL A 224 3.98 -10.24 -16.08
C VAL A 224 3.16 -11.27 -15.32
N HIS A 225 3.34 -11.31 -14.01
CA HIS A 225 2.50 -12.11 -13.11
C HIS A 225 1.22 -11.34 -12.79
N ARG A 226 0.08 -12.00 -12.90
CA ARG A 226 -1.19 -11.46 -12.44
C ARG A 226 -1.89 -12.46 -11.54
N THR A 227 -2.40 -11.97 -10.42
CA THR A 227 -2.98 -12.81 -9.38
C THR A 227 -4.45 -12.49 -9.20
N GLN A 228 -5.30 -13.51 -9.21
CA GLN A 228 -6.69 -13.40 -8.76
C GLN A 228 -6.74 -13.80 -7.30
N VAL A 229 -7.55 -13.09 -6.52
CA VAL A 229 -7.69 -13.28 -5.08
C VAL A 229 -9.16 -13.41 -4.75
N ARG A 230 -9.49 -14.32 -3.83
CA ARG A 230 -10.81 -14.48 -3.24
C ARG A 230 -10.66 -14.72 -1.76
N PHE A 231 -11.46 -14.03 -0.97
CA PHE A 231 -11.64 -14.35 0.44
C PHE A 231 -12.90 -15.19 0.57
N GLN A 232 -12.86 -16.24 1.40
CA GLN A 232 -14.00 -17.13 1.60
C GLN A 232 -14.37 -17.21 3.07
N HIS A 233 -15.67 -17.32 3.35
CA HIS A 233 -16.19 -17.60 4.68
C HIS A 233 -16.12 -19.10 4.98
N ASP A 234 -16.53 -19.93 4.02
CA ASP A 234 -16.60 -21.38 4.17
C ASP A 234 -15.25 -22.05 3.90
N PRO A 235 -14.67 -22.79 4.85
CA PRO A 235 -13.47 -23.59 4.62
C PRO A 235 -13.66 -24.75 3.62
N GLN A 236 -14.88 -25.22 3.40
CA GLN A 236 -15.19 -26.35 2.51
C GLN A 236 -15.53 -25.93 1.07
N HIS A 237 -15.12 -24.74 0.64
CA HIS A 237 -15.35 -24.27 -0.71
C HIS A 237 -14.49 -25.03 -1.74
N GLU A 238 -15.00 -25.15 -2.96
CA GLU A 238 -14.30 -25.81 -4.06
C GLU A 238 -13.72 -24.79 -5.05
N HIS A 239 -12.50 -25.07 -5.49
CA HIS A 239 -11.83 -24.38 -6.58
C HIS A 239 -11.22 -25.39 -7.55
N ASP A 240 -10.90 -24.93 -8.76
CA ASP A 240 -10.05 -25.71 -9.65
C ASP A 240 -8.63 -25.88 -9.05
N ASN A 241 -7.89 -26.87 -9.52
CA ASN A 241 -6.56 -27.24 -9.00
C ASN A 241 -5.49 -26.14 -9.13
N LYS A 242 -5.76 -25.02 -9.82
CA LYS A 242 -4.80 -23.90 -9.95
C LYS A 242 -4.88 -22.94 -8.77
N TRP A 243 -5.95 -22.98 -7.98
CA TRP A 243 -6.10 -22.16 -6.80
C TRP A 243 -5.34 -22.75 -5.62
N LYS A 244 -4.63 -21.88 -4.91
CA LYS A 244 -4.08 -22.14 -3.59
C LYS A 244 -5.03 -21.56 -2.56
N CYS A 245 -5.37 -22.34 -1.55
CA CYS A 245 -6.22 -21.94 -0.44
C CYS A 245 -5.40 -21.99 0.85
N HIS A 246 -5.47 -20.95 1.67
CA HIS A 246 -4.71 -20.84 2.89
C HIS A 246 -5.60 -20.29 4.01
N ALA A 247 -5.48 -20.85 5.21
CA ALA A 247 -6.11 -20.29 6.40
C ALA A 247 -5.56 -18.89 6.69
N LEU A 248 -6.28 -18.05 7.44
CA LEU A 248 -5.84 -16.70 7.75
C LEU A 248 -4.78 -16.66 8.88
N GLU A 249 -3.63 -17.27 8.60
CA GLU A 249 -2.47 -17.37 9.48
C GLU A 249 -1.20 -16.94 8.73
N GLY A 250 -0.19 -16.48 9.48
CA GLY A 250 1.07 -15.98 8.92
C GLY A 250 0.99 -14.54 8.41
N VAL A 251 1.93 -14.19 7.52
CA VAL A 251 2.09 -12.86 6.93
C VAL A 251 1.93 -12.94 5.42
N LEU A 252 0.98 -12.18 4.88
CA LEU A 252 0.79 -12.01 3.46
C LEU A 252 1.81 -11.02 2.92
N HIS A 253 2.71 -11.48 2.05
CA HIS A 253 3.61 -10.67 1.26
C HIS A 253 2.98 -10.37 -0.10
N PHE A 254 2.91 -9.08 -0.44
CA PHE A 254 2.21 -8.61 -1.64
C PHE A 254 3.13 -7.70 -2.47
N TRP A 255 3.53 -8.22 -3.63
CA TRP A 255 4.36 -7.55 -4.62
C TRP A 255 3.50 -7.02 -5.77
N PHE A 256 3.74 -5.78 -6.19
CA PHE A 256 2.92 -5.17 -7.23
C PHE A 256 3.63 -4.10 -8.05
N THR A 257 3.19 -3.93 -9.29
CA THR A 257 3.46 -2.78 -10.16
C THR A 257 2.13 -2.21 -10.66
N ASP A 258 2.14 -1.34 -11.66
CA ASP A 258 0.92 -0.90 -12.34
C ASP A 258 0.24 -2.03 -13.15
N GLU A 259 1.01 -3.03 -13.58
CA GLU A 259 0.58 -4.10 -14.50
C GLU A 259 0.61 -5.52 -13.91
N ALA A 260 1.35 -5.72 -12.81
CA ALA A 260 1.63 -7.03 -12.22
C ALA A 260 1.28 -7.11 -10.73
N THR A 261 0.84 -8.28 -10.29
CA THR A 261 0.55 -8.60 -8.90
C THR A 261 1.01 -10.02 -8.61
N PHE A 262 1.78 -10.20 -7.54
CA PHE A 262 2.20 -11.51 -7.04
C PHE A 262 2.11 -11.51 -5.51
N LEU A 263 1.60 -12.61 -4.95
CA LEU A 263 1.49 -12.75 -3.51
C LEU A 263 1.97 -14.12 -3.04
N VAL A 264 2.41 -14.16 -1.79
CA VAL A 264 2.86 -15.36 -1.07
C VAL A 264 2.54 -15.19 0.41
N VAL A 265 2.17 -16.28 1.07
CA VAL A 265 2.00 -16.32 2.52
C VAL A 265 3.27 -16.92 3.14
N ILE A 266 3.78 -16.25 4.17
CA ILE A 266 4.95 -16.67 4.96
C ILE A 266 4.46 -17.03 6.36
N ASN A 267 4.76 -18.24 6.82
CA ASN A 267 4.43 -18.73 8.16
C ASN A 267 5.57 -18.50 9.13
#